data_AF-A0A356V4B6-F1
#
_entry.id   AF-A0A356V4B6-F1
#
_cell.length_a   1.000
_cell.length_b   1.000
_cell.length_c   1.000
_cell.angle_alpha   90.00
_cell.angle_beta   90.00
_cell.angle_gamma   90.00
#
_symmetry.space_group_name_H-M   'P 1'
#
loop_
_entity.id
_entity.type
_entity.pdbx_description
1 polymer ?
#
loop_
_entity_poly.entity_id
_entity_poly.type
_entity_poly.pdbx_seq_one_letter_code
_entity_poly.pdbx_strand_id
1 'polypeptide(L)'
;MNLHNPLFAPDNLICPAVDIFDAEKTWEELDAAFFAAKDGRQIRAATVRYLLQARKAGNETIAKAFEQNPFAASRVTRSYAYLADCIVETAFKVATKKLHRLSNATDAERLAVLAVGGS
;
A
#
# COMPACT_ATOMS: atom_id res chain seq x y z
N MET A 1 5.18 12.05 -20.39
CA MET A 1 3.73 11.83 -20.33
C MET A 1 3.50 10.42 -19.82
N ASN A 2 3.04 10.30 -18.58
CA ASN A 2 2.32 9.18 -17.96
C ASN A 2 2.30 9.48 -16.46
N LEU A 3 1.43 10.43 -16.12
CA LEU A 3 0.90 10.58 -14.78
C LEU A 3 0.29 9.22 -14.45
N HIS A 4 0.86 8.51 -13.48
CA HIS A 4 0.09 7.49 -12.78
C HIS A 4 -1.08 8.27 -12.17
N ASN A 5 -2.21 8.24 -12.86
CA ASN A 5 -3.48 8.66 -12.33
C ASN A 5 -3.62 7.90 -11.00
N PRO A 6 -3.74 8.56 -9.84
CA PRO A 6 -4.10 7.84 -8.64
C PRO A 6 -5.42 7.13 -9.00
N LEU A 7 -5.43 5.80 -8.92
CA LEU A 7 -6.69 5.08 -8.94
C LEU A 7 -7.49 5.73 -7.82
N PHE A 8 -8.54 6.47 -8.19
CA PHE A 8 -9.46 7.04 -7.23
C PHE A 8 -9.77 5.93 -6.24
N ALA A 9 -9.55 6.22 -4.95
CA ALA A 9 -9.94 5.32 -3.89
C ALA A 9 -11.35 4.80 -4.20
N PRO A 10 -11.60 3.48 -4.16
CA PRO A 10 -12.90 2.95 -4.56
C PRO A 10 -14.02 3.65 -3.77
N ASP A 11 -15.03 4.20 -4.46
CA ASP A 11 -16.13 4.95 -3.83
C ASP A 11 -17.10 4.08 -2.98
N ASN A 12 -16.73 2.84 -2.67
CA ASN A 12 -17.59 1.84 -2.03
C ASN A 12 -16.84 0.97 -0.99
N LEU A 13 -16.02 1.62 -0.16
CA LEU A 13 -15.40 1.03 1.03
C LEU A 13 -16.27 1.22 2.28
N ILE A 14 -15.93 0.55 3.38
CA ILE A 14 -16.70 0.64 4.64
C ILE A 14 -16.56 2.01 5.32
N CYS A 15 -15.47 2.72 5.04
CA CYS A 15 -15.13 4.07 5.47
C CYS A 15 -14.23 4.74 4.41
N PRO A 16 -13.93 6.05 4.51
CA PRO A 16 -13.01 6.72 3.60
C PRO A 16 -11.67 5.99 3.48
N ALA A 17 -11.14 5.89 2.26
CA ALA A 17 -9.93 5.12 2.00
C ALA A 17 -8.69 5.65 2.72
N VAL A 18 -8.58 6.97 2.86
CA VAL A 18 -7.50 7.63 3.61
C VAL A 18 -7.47 7.19 5.09
N ASP A 19 -8.63 6.83 5.66
CA ASP A 19 -8.73 6.33 7.03
C ASP A 19 -8.24 4.87 7.14
N ILE A 20 -8.31 4.10 6.04
CA ILE A 20 -7.81 2.73 5.95
C ILE A 20 -6.30 2.73 5.68
N PHE A 21 -5.85 3.55 4.72
CA PHE A 21 -4.46 3.66 4.32
C PHE A 21 -4.20 5.01 3.63
N ASP A 22 -3.40 5.87 4.29
CA ASP A 22 -2.97 7.15 3.71
C ASP A 22 -1.67 6.93 2.90
N ALA A 23 -1.81 6.81 1.59
CA ALA A 23 -0.69 6.52 0.68
C ALA A 23 0.33 7.67 0.59
N GLU A 24 -0.11 8.93 0.72
CA GLU A 24 0.76 10.10 0.65
C GLU A 24 1.61 10.17 1.92
N LYS A 25 0.97 10.15 3.09
CA LYS A 25 1.65 10.13 4.38
C LYS A 25 2.57 8.91 4.52
N THR A 26 2.13 7.75 4.04
CA THR A 26 2.97 6.55 3.98
C THR A 26 4.27 6.81 3.24
N TRP A 27 4.19 7.44 2.07
CA TRP A 27 5.37 7.69 1.27
C TRP A 27 6.30 8.72 1.91
N GLU A 28 5.75 9.76 2.53
CA GLU A 28 6.54 10.76 3.27
C GLU A 28 7.32 10.13 4.43
N GLU A 29 6.65 9.31 5.25
CA GLU A 29 7.28 8.64 6.39
C GLU A 29 8.37 7.65 5.95
N LEU A 30 8.11 6.89 4.89
CA LEU A 30 9.09 5.97 4.32
C LEU A 30 10.29 6.73 3.71
N ASP A 31 10.07 7.81 2.98
CA ASP A 31 11.14 8.58 2.36
C ASP A 31 12.05 9.22 3.42
N ALA A 32 11.47 9.75 4.50
CA ALA A 32 12.21 10.22 5.66
C ALA A 32 13.04 9.10 6.31
N ALA A 33 12.46 7.91 6.47
CA ALA A 33 13.18 6.75 7.00
C ALA A 33 14.33 6.29 6.08
N PHE A 34 14.18 6.42 4.76
CA PHE A 34 15.20 6.05 3.79
C PHE A 34 16.39 7.01 3.78
N PHE A 35 16.19 8.29 4.12
CA PHE A 35 17.29 9.25 4.23
C PHE A 35 18.34 8.82 5.27
N ALA A 36 17.91 8.18 6.37
CA ALA A 36 18.79 7.66 7.40
C ALA A 36 19.38 6.26 7.09
N ALA A 37 18.91 5.60 6.03
CA ALA A 37 19.31 4.23 5.70
C ALA A 37 20.64 4.18 4.96
N LYS A 38 21.56 3.34 5.45
CA LYS A 38 22.92 3.17 4.89
C LYS A 38 22.97 2.15 3.75
N ASP A 39 22.02 1.22 3.72
CA ASP A 39 21.99 0.14 2.75
C ASP A 39 20.57 -0.34 2.46
N GLY A 40 20.45 -1.21 1.47
CA GLY A 40 19.17 -1.81 1.09
C GLY A 40 18.57 -2.72 2.17
N ARG A 41 19.34 -3.22 3.15
CA ARG A 41 18.79 -4.01 4.26
C ARG A 41 18.00 -3.11 5.20
N GLN A 42 18.53 -1.93 5.51
CA GLN A 42 17.86 -0.94 6.36
C GLN A 42 16.60 -0.38 5.69
N ILE A 43 16.62 -0.12 4.38
CA ILE A 43 15.43 0.28 3.59
C ILE A 43 14.35 -0.81 3.68
N ARG A 44 14.71 -2.08 3.45
CA ARG A 44 13.77 -3.22 3.57
C ARG A 44 13.19 -3.30 4.98
N ALA A 45 14.03 -3.22 6.00
CA ALA A 45 13.59 -3.32 7.39
C ALA A 45 12.65 -2.17 7.78
N ALA A 46 12.94 -0.93 7.37
CA ALA A 46 12.06 0.21 7.60
C ALA A 46 10.70 0.03 6.91
N THR A 47 10.72 -0.40 5.65
CA THR A 47 9.51 -0.64 4.85
C THR A 47 8.63 -1.72 5.49
N VAL A 48 9.21 -2.86 5.87
CA VAL A 48 8.48 -3.97 6.51
C VAL A 48 7.87 -3.53 7.84
N ARG A 49 8.64 -2.83 8.70
CA ARG A 49 8.13 -2.33 9.98
C ARG A 49 6.93 -1.41 9.77
N TYR A 50 7.02 -0.47 8.84
CA TYR A 50 5.94 0.45 8.52
C TYR A 50 4.70 -0.29 8.02
N LEU A 51 4.85 -1.13 6.99
CA LEU A 51 3.71 -1.83 6.37
C LEU A 51 3.00 -2.78 7.35
N LEU A 52 3.72 -3.39 8.29
CA LEU A 52 3.09 -4.18 9.36
C LEU A 52 2.21 -3.32 10.28
N GLN A 53 2.66 -2.11 10.62
CA GLN A 53 1.89 -1.17 11.44
C GLN A 53 0.68 -0.64 10.67
N ALA A 54 0.88 -0.22 9.43
CA ALA A 54 -0.19 0.27 8.56
C ALA A 54 -1.27 -0.82 8.33
N ARG A 55 -0.86 -2.08 8.07
CA ARG A 55 -1.80 -3.21 7.94
C ARG A 55 -2.63 -3.41 9.21
N LYS A 56 -1.98 -3.34 10.38
CA LYS A 56 -2.67 -3.48 11.66
C LYS A 56 -3.69 -2.36 11.87
N ALA A 57 -3.28 -1.11 11.67
CA ALA A 57 -4.13 0.07 11.81
C ALA A 57 -5.32 0.03 10.84
N GLY A 58 -5.08 -0.26 9.56
CA GLY A 58 -6.13 -0.36 8.55
C GLY A 58 -7.16 -1.46 8.88
N ASN A 59 -6.70 -2.63 9.32
CA ASN A 59 -7.60 -3.69 9.79
C ASN A 59 -8.44 -3.27 11.00
N GLU A 60 -7.85 -2.56 11.97
CA GLU A 60 -8.59 -2.04 13.12
C GLU A 60 -9.63 -0.99 12.71
N THR A 61 -9.30 -0.10 11.76
CA THR A 61 -10.25 0.88 11.21
C THR A 61 -11.43 0.18 10.51
N ILE A 62 -11.15 -0.82 9.67
CA ILE A 62 -12.17 -1.60 8.96
C ILE A 62 -13.09 -2.31 9.96
N ALA A 63 -12.53 -2.96 10.99
CA ALA A 63 -13.29 -3.66 12.02
C ALA A 63 -14.23 -2.71 12.78
N LYS A 64 -13.73 -1.55 13.22
CA LYS A 64 -14.55 -0.53 13.90
C LYS A 64 -15.69 0.00 13.02
N ALA A 65 -15.41 0.25 11.74
CA ALA A 65 -16.44 0.71 10.81
C ALA A 65 -17.50 -0.37 10.53
N PHE A 66 -17.11 -1.65 10.58
CA PHE A 66 -18.03 -2.77 10.43
C PHE A 66 -18.92 -2.97 11.67
N GLU A 67 -18.40 -2.80 12.89
CA GLU A 67 -19.20 -2.82 14.12
C GLU A 67 -20.37 -1.82 14.08
N GLN A 68 -20.14 -0.66 13.45
CA GLN A 68 -21.17 0.37 13.25
C GLN A 68 -22.15 0.06 12.12
N ASN A 69 -21.77 -0.85 11.20
CA ASN A 69 -22.54 -1.19 9.99
C ASN A 69 -22.54 -2.71 9.72
N PRO A 70 -23.12 -3.54 10.61
CA PRO A 70 -22.94 -4.99 10.61
C PRO A 70 -23.50 -5.71 9.37
N PHE A 71 -24.34 -5.05 8.57
CA PHE A 71 -24.89 -5.60 7.32
C PHE A 71 -24.09 -5.20 6.06
N ALA A 72 -22.97 -4.50 6.22
CA ALA A 72 -22.16 -3.97 5.11
C ALA A 72 -21.02 -4.90 4.65
N ALA A 73 -21.21 -6.23 4.71
CA ALA A 73 -20.17 -7.22 4.46
C ALA A 73 -19.43 -7.04 3.12
N SER A 74 -20.15 -6.71 2.03
CA SER A 74 -19.51 -6.47 0.72
C SER A 74 -18.52 -5.29 0.73
N ARG A 75 -18.85 -4.22 1.45
CA ARG A 75 -17.95 -3.06 1.60
C ARG A 75 -16.72 -3.41 2.45
N VAL A 76 -16.89 -4.26 3.46
CA VAL A 76 -15.78 -4.78 4.29
C VAL A 76 -14.80 -5.58 3.45
N THR A 77 -15.28 -6.54 2.65
CA THR A 77 -14.41 -7.35 1.77
C THR A 77 -13.62 -6.46 0.81
N ARG A 78 -14.26 -5.47 0.18
CA ARG A 78 -13.58 -4.49 -0.68
C ARG A 78 -12.54 -3.67 0.07
N SER A 79 -12.80 -3.34 1.33
CA SER A 79 -11.89 -2.56 2.17
C SER A 79 -10.63 -3.35 2.53
N TYR A 80 -10.76 -4.65 2.82
CA TYR A 80 -9.60 -5.52 3.02
C TYR A 80 -8.80 -5.73 1.74
N ALA A 81 -9.47 -5.90 0.60
CA ALA A 81 -8.79 -5.98 -0.70
C ALA A 81 -8.02 -4.69 -1.00
N TYR A 82 -8.65 -3.53 -0.80
CA TYR A 82 -8.01 -2.22 -0.94
C TYR A 82 -6.77 -2.08 -0.06
N LEU A 83 -6.85 -2.44 1.22
CA LEU A 83 -5.69 -2.41 2.13
C LEU A 83 -4.56 -3.32 1.63
N ALA A 84 -4.89 -4.52 1.12
CA ALA A 84 -3.89 -5.43 0.57
C ALA A 84 -3.21 -4.83 -0.68
N ASP A 85 -3.99 -4.24 -1.59
CA ASP A 85 -3.46 -3.56 -2.78
C ASP A 85 -2.50 -2.44 -2.38
N CYS A 86 -2.87 -1.58 -1.45
CA CYS A 86 -2.00 -0.49 -0.97
C CYS A 86 -0.67 -1.00 -0.39
N ILE A 87 -0.69 -2.09 0.37
CA ILE A 87 0.52 -2.69 0.95
C ILE A 87 1.42 -3.25 -0.15
N VAL A 88 0.85 -3.97 -1.12
CA VAL A 88 1.59 -4.58 -2.23
C VAL A 88 2.17 -3.50 -3.15
N GLU A 89 1.37 -2.50 -3.50
CA GLU A 89 1.80 -1.36 -4.32
C GLU A 89 2.94 -0.58 -3.65
N THR A 90 2.85 -0.33 -2.34
CA THR A 90 3.90 0.36 -1.59
C THR A 90 5.19 -0.46 -1.60
N ALA A 91 5.11 -1.77 -1.33
CA ALA A 91 6.27 -2.66 -1.38
C ALA A 91 6.89 -2.71 -2.78
N PHE A 92 6.07 -2.78 -3.82
CA PHE A 92 6.51 -2.74 -5.22
C PHE A 92 7.19 -1.42 -5.57
N LYS A 93 6.62 -0.28 -5.16
CA LYS A 93 7.20 1.05 -5.35
C LYS A 93 8.56 1.17 -4.65
N VAL A 94 8.70 0.68 -3.41
CA VAL A 94 10.00 0.65 -2.71
C VAL A 94 11.00 -0.24 -3.45
N ALA A 95 10.61 -1.44 -3.84
CA ALA A 95 11.48 -2.38 -4.54
C ALA A 95 12.05 -1.76 -5.83
N THR A 96 11.18 -1.16 -6.64
CA THR A 96 11.55 -0.62 -7.96
C THR A 96 12.20 0.75 -7.92
N LYS A 97 11.86 1.61 -6.94
CA LYS A 97 12.34 3.00 -6.88
C LYS A 97 13.51 3.21 -5.93
N LYS A 98 13.66 2.37 -4.89
CA LYS A 98 14.66 2.57 -3.83
C LYS A 98 15.67 1.43 -3.75
N LEU A 99 15.25 0.18 -3.96
CA LEU A 99 16.14 -0.98 -3.79
C LEU A 99 16.82 -1.42 -5.09
N HIS A 100 16.08 -1.46 -6.19
CA HIS A 100 16.52 -2.02 -7.47
C HIS A 100 16.23 -1.04 -8.60
N ARG A 101 16.77 0.18 -8.47
CA ARG A 101 16.59 1.23 -9.48
C ARG A 101 17.33 0.84 -10.76
N LEU A 102 16.60 0.68 -11.86
CA LEU A 102 17.17 0.48 -13.19
C LEU A 102 17.89 1.76 -13.62
N SER A 103 19.14 1.64 -14.07
CA SER A 103 19.94 2.76 -14.58
C SER A 103 19.41 3.24 -15.95
N ASN A 104 19.00 2.31 -16.81
CA ASN A 104 18.36 2.56 -18.10
C ASN A 104 17.18 1.59 -18.24
N ALA A 105 15.96 2.03 -17.92
CA ALA A 105 14.78 1.17 -18.01
C ALA A 105 14.49 0.80 -19.47
N THR A 106 14.58 -0.49 -19.81
CA THR A 106 14.17 -1.00 -21.12
C THR A 106 12.79 -1.65 -21.04
N ASP A 107 12.11 -1.80 -22.18
CA ASP A 107 10.79 -2.45 -22.24
C ASP A 107 10.83 -3.92 -21.82
N ALA A 108 12.00 -4.55 -21.84
CA ALA A 108 12.21 -5.94 -21.43
C ALA A 108 12.21 -6.16 -19.90
N GLU A 109 12.23 -5.10 -19.09
CA GLU A 109 12.37 -5.17 -17.62
C GLU A 109 11.10 -4.73 -16.89
N ARG A 110 9.94 -4.75 -17.58
CA ARG A 110 8.65 -4.41 -16.98
C ARG A 110 8.14 -5.56 -16.11
N LEU A 111 7.91 -5.27 -14.84
CA LEU A 111 7.28 -6.19 -13.90
C LEU A 111 5.77 -5.93 -13.85
N ALA A 112 4.98 -7.00 -13.82
CA ALA A 112 3.55 -6.96 -13.53
C ALA A 112 3.28 -7.76 -12.26
N VAL A 113 2.37 -7.25 -11.42
CA VAL A 113 1.88 -7.93 -10.22
C VAL A 113 0.42 -8.25 -10.43
N LEU A 114 0.05 -9.52 -10.27
CA LEU A 114 -1.32 -10.01 -10.39
C LEU A 114 -1.71 -10.64 -9.07
N ALA A 115 -2.66 -10.02 -8.36
CA ALA A 115 -3.28 -10.65 -7.20
C ALA A 115 -4.21 -11.78 -7.68
N VAL A 116 -4.08 -12.96 -7.08
CA VAL A 116 -4.89 -14.14 -7.42
C VAL A 116 -5.61 -14.67 -6.19
N GLY A 117 -6.91 -14.90 -6.34
CA GLY A 117 -7.76 -15.42 -5.27
C GLY A 117 -8.00 -14.43 -4.11
N GLY A 118 -8.82 -14.87 -3.17
CA GLY A 118 -9.09 -14.22 -1.90
C GLY A 118 -9.70 -15.25 -0.95
N SER A 119 -9.40 -15.13 0.33
CA SER A 119 -9.96 -15.95 1.42
C SER A 119 -10.76 -15.07 2.36
#